data_AF-A0A7W1QD15-F1
#
_entry.id   AF-A0A7W1QD15-F1
#
_cell.length_a   1.000
_cell.length_b   1.000
_cell.length_c   1.000
_cell.angle_alpha   90.00
_cell.angle_beta   90.00
_cell.angle_gamma   90.00
#
_symmetry.space_group_name_H-M   'P 1'
#
loop_
_entity.id
_entity.type
_entity.pdbx_description
1 polymer ?
#
loop_
_entity_poly.entity_id
_entity_poly.type
_entity_poly.pdbx_seq_one_letter_code
_entity_poly.pdbx_strand_id
1 'polypeptide(L)'
;MSPSARMVALEVVRRVADEGAYSNRLLPAALARSGLDQRDRALVTELAYGTLRHVPELDAAIGARAARPIARMTPGARAALRLGAYQLLHMRIPAHAAVGETVGVVVPRERGFVNAILRRLAKEPPELPAGGDHHAIGLRSGMAPWAVKELGKL
;
A
#
# COMPACT_ATOMS: atom_id res chain seq x y z
N MET A 1 -14.17 -20.81 3.87
CA MET A 1 -14.12 -19.91 2.70
C MET A 1 -12.69 -19.40 2.60
N SER A 2 -11.99 -19.63 1.49
CA SER A 2 -10.61 -19.16 1.32
C SER A 2 -10.56 -17.62 1.38
N PRO A 3 -9.57 -17.02 2.05
CA PRO A 3 -9.43 -15.56 2.09
C PRO A 3 -9.17 -15.02 0.68
N SER A 4 -9.60 -13.79 0.37
CA SER A 4 -9.23 -13.18 -0.90
C SER A 4 -7.73 -12.82 -0.93
N ALA A 5 -7.15 -12.72 -2.12
CA ALA A 5 -5.76 -12.26 -2.29
C ALA A 5 -5.50 -10.91 -1.57
N ARG A 6 -6.48 -10.00 -1.60
CA ARG A 6 -6.37 -8.68 -0.95
C ARG A 6 -6.40 -8.78 0.58
N MET A 7 -7.17 -9.70 1.15
CA MET A 7 -7.13 -9.94 2.60
C MET A 7 -5.75 -10.41 3.04
N VAL A 8 -5.16 -11.37 2.30
CA VAL A 8 -3.84 -11.90 2.62
C VAL A 8 -2.76 -10.84 2.45
N ALA A 9 -2.81 -10.07 1.36
CA ALA A 9 -1.86 -8.97 1.12
C ALA A 9 -2.00 -7.86 2.16
N LEU A 10 -3.22 -7.47 2.53
CA LEU A 10 -3.48 -6.47 3.57
C LEU A 10 -2.83 -6.86 4.89
N GLU A 11 -2.98 -8.13 5.30
CA GLU A 11 -2.39 -8.62 6.54
C GLU A 11 -0.85 -8.59 6.49
N VAL A 12 -0.25 -8.98 5.36
CA VAL A 12 1.21 -8.89 5.18
C VAL A 12 1.68 -7.43 5.27
N VAL A 13 1.04 -6.52 4.53
CA VAL A 13 1.40 -5.09 4.52
C VAL A 13 1.29 -4.50 5.92
N ARG A 14 0.18 -4.75 6.62
CA ARG A 14 -0.07 -4.26 7.98
C ARG A 14 1.03 -4.70 8.94
N ARG A 15 1.35 -5.99 8.96
CA ARG A 15 2.35 -6.54 9.90
C ARG A 15 3.78 -6.11 9.57
N VAL A 16 4.15 -6.03 8.29
CA VAL A 16 5.50 -5.56 7.93
C VAL A 16 5.65 -4.07 8.23
N ALA A 17 4.68 -3.25 7.84
CA ALA A 17 4.81 -1.80 7.93
C ALA A 17 4.56 -1.25 9.35
N ASP A 18 3.72 -1.90 10.16
CA ASP A 18 3.37 -1.41 11.50
C ASP A 18 3.91 -2.28 12.66
N GLU A 19 4.27 -3.55 12.44
CA GLU A 19 4.77 -4.47 13.51
C GLU A 19 6.25 -4.85 13.33
N GLY A 20 6.94 -4.34 12.31
CA GLY A 20 8.35 -4.66 12.04
C GLY A 20 8.60 -6.12 11.62
N ALA A 21 7.55 -6.82 11.15
CA ALA A 21 7.69 -8.19 10.67
C ALA A 21 8.54 -8.26 9.39
N TYR A 22 9.35 -9.32 9.25
CA TYR A 22 10.15 -9.53 8.06
C TYR A 22 9.33 -10.12 6.92
N SER A 23 9.21 -9.39 5.81
CA SER A 23 8.40 -9.76 4.65
C SER A 23 8.83 -11.11 4.02
N ASN A 24 10.13 -11.40 3.99
CA ASN A 24 10.70 -12.65 3.48
C ASN A 24 10.28 -13.90 4.26
N ARG A 25 9.82 -13.75 5.52
CA ARG A 25 9.29 -14.85 6.32
C ARG A 25 7.76 -14.83 6.34
N LEU A 26 7.18 -13.64 6.48
CA LEU A 26 5.75 -13.50 6.65
C LEU A 26 4.96 -13.87 5.40
N LEU A 27 5.39 -13.42 4.22
CA LEU A 27 4.66 -13.65 2.98
C LEU A 27 4.61 -15.13 2.59
N PRO A 28 5.73 -15.89 2.55
CA PRO A 28 5.67 -17.32 2.25
C PRO A 28 4.76 -18.09 3.21
N ALA A 29 4.81 -17.77 4.50
CA ALA A 29 3.97 -18.39 5.52
C ALA A 29 2.49 -18.04 5.32
N ALA A 30 2.16 -16.79 4.96
CA ALA A 30 0.80 -16.37 4.66
C ALA A 30 0.25 -17.08 3.41
N LEU A 31 1.05 -17.18 2.35
CA LEU A 31 0.68 -17.89 1.11
C LEU A 31 0.44 -19.38 1.38
N ALA A 32 1.31 -20.04 2.13
CA ALA A 32 1.18 -21.45 2.47
C ALA A 32 -0.12 -21.77 3.24
N ARG A 33 -0.56 -20.88 4.13
CA ARG A 33 -1.79 -21.05 4.92
C ARG A 33 -3.07 -20.63 4.18
N SER A 34 -2.95 -19.89 3.07
CA SER A 34 -4.10 -19.26 2.42
C SER A 34 -4.98 -20.21 1.62
N GLY A 35 -4.43 -21.33 1.13
CA GLY A 35 -5.14 -22.22 0.20
C GLY A 35 -5.45 -21.59 -1.16
N LEU A 36 -4.82 -20.45 -1.49
CA LEU A 36 -4.98 -19.75 -2.77
C LEU A 36 -4.31 -20.51 -3.92
N ASP A 37 -4.88 -20.38 -5.11
CA ASP A 37 -4.29 -20.91 -6.33
C ASP A 37 -3.04 -20.11 -6.76
N GLN A 38 -2.35 -20.57 -7.81
CA GLN A 38 -1.12 -19.92 -8.26
C GLN A 38 -1.34 -18.47 -8.72
N ARG A 39 -2.48 -18.16 -9.33
CA ARG A 39 -2.81 -16.83 -9.84
C ARG A 39 -3.02 -15.85 -8.69
N ASP A 40 -3.80 -16.23 -7.70
CA ASP A 40 -4.06 -15.41 -6.53
C ASP A 40 -2.80 -15.26 -5.66
N ARG A 41 -1.96 -16.30 -5.55
CA ARG A 41 -0.66 -16.19 -4.87
C ARG A 41 0.29 -15.20 -5.56
N ALA A 42 0.30 -15.18 -6.88
CA ALA A 42 1.04 -14.17 -7.64
C ALA A 42 0.49 -12.76 -7.36
N LEU A 43 -0.83 -12.59 -7.33
CA LEU A 43 -1.47 -11.33 -7.00
C LEU A 43 -1.15 -10.86 -5.56
N VAL A 44 -1.18 -11.75 -4.56
CA VAL A 44 -0.78 -11.43 -3.18
C VAL A 44 0.67 -10.93 -3.15
N THR A 45 1.57 -11.61 -3.87
CA THR A 45 3.00 -11.29 -3.89
C THR A 45 3.23 -9.90 -4.48
N GLU A 46 2.61 -9.62 -5.62
CA GLU A 46 2.66 -8.32 -6.29
C GLU A 46 2.10 -7.21 -5.39
N LEU A 47 0.91 -7.43 -4.82
CA LEU A 47 0.28 -6.46 -3.94
C LEU A 47 1.13 -6.19 -2.69
N ALA A 48 1.65 -7.22 -2.02
CA ALA A 48 2.40 -7.07 -0.80
C ALA A 48 3.74 -6.36 -1.04
N TYR A 49 4.58 -6.87 -1.96
CA TYR A 49 5.89 -6.28 -2.21
C TYR A 49 5.80 -4.93 -2.92
N GLY A 50 4.88 -4.80 -3.87
CA GLY A 50 4.62 -3.55 -4.56
C GLY A 50 4.21 -2.44 -3.60
N THR A 51 3.24 -2.72 -2.72
CA THR A 51 2.81 -1.76 -1.70
C THR A 51 3.96 -1.38 -0.76
N LEU A 52 4.72 -2.36 -0.26
CA LEU A 52 5.83 -2.12 0.67
C LEU A 52 6.97 -1.30 0.04
N ARG A 53 7.25 -1.51 -1.25
CA ARG A 53 8.27 -0.76 -1.99
C ARG A 53 7.90 0.72 -2.14
N HIS A 54 6.62 1.03 -2.33
CA HIS A 54 6.17 2.39 -2.62
C HIS A 54 5.61 3.11 -1.40
N VAL A 55 5.78 2.59 -0.17
CA VAL A 55 5.22 3.22 1.04
C VAL A 55 5.48 4.73 1.14
N PRO A 56 6.69 5.26 0.89
CA PRO A 56 6.91 6.70 0.94
C PRO A 56 6.01 7.50 -0.03
N GLU A 57 5.93 7.04 -1.29
CA GLU A 57 5.05 7.61 -2.31
C GLU A 57 3.57 7.52 -1.91
N LEU A 58 3.14 6.32 -1.53
CA LEU A 58 1.74 6.04 -1.20
C LEU A 58 1.31 6.87 0.01
N ASP A 59 2.16 7.00 1.03
CA ASP A 59 1.88 7.79 2.22
C ASP A 59 1.77 9.28 1.90
N ALA A 60 2.63 9.81 1.03
CA ALA A 60 2.53 11.20 0.55
C ALA A 60 1.25 11.42 -0.26
N ALA A 61 0.93 10.49 -1.17
CA ALA A 61 -0.28 10.52 -1.98
C ALA A 61 -1.54 10.53 -1.10
N ILE A 62 -1.63 9.61 -0.14
CA ILE A 62 -2.73 9.51 0.84
C ILE A 62 -2.81 10.77 1.68
N GLY A 63 -1.67 11.24 2.21
CA GLY A 63 -1.58 12.42 3.07
C GLY A 63 -2.12 13.68 2.42
N ALA A 64 -1.84 13.89 1.13
CA ALA A 64 -2.35 15.03 0.37
C ALA A 64 -3.87 15.00 0.13
N ARG A 65 -4.55 13.86 0.36
CA ARG A 65 -6.02 13.72 0.24
C ARG A 65 -6.72 13.60 1.59
N ALA A 66 -5.98 13.36 2.67
CA ALA A 66 -6.51 13.12 4.01
C ALA A 66 -6.47 14.37 4.89
N ALA A 67 -7.54 14.61 5.66
CA ALA A 67 -7.58 15.71 6.63
C ALA A 67 -6.71 15.47 7.88
N ARG A 68 -6.28 14.23 8.12
CA ARG A 68 -5.42 13.86 9.25
C ARG A 68 -4.14 13.17 8.76
N PRO A 69 -3.02 13.33 9.48
CA PRO A 69 -1.78 12.64 9.17
C PRO A 69 -1.96 11.12 9.13
N ILE A 70 -1.29 10.45 8.20
CA ILE A 70 -1.37 8.99 8.03
C ILE A 70 -0.93 8.22 9.29
N ALA A 71 0.02 8.77 10.05
CA ALA A 71 0.47 8.22 11.32
C ALA A 71 -0.65 8.16 12.38
N ARG A 72 -1.66 9.02 12.30
CA ARG A 72 -2.82 9.03 13.22
C ARG A 72 -3.96 8.11 12.78
N MET A 73 -3.83 7.44 11.64
CA MET A 73 -4.81 6.44 11.18
C MET A 73 -4.58 5.11 11.90
N THR A 74 -5.64 4.30 12.01
CA THR A 74 -5.49 2.94 12.55
C THR A 74 -4.58 2.10 11.63
N PRO A 75 -3.80 1.14 12.16
CA PRO A 75 -2.93 0.29 11.33
C PRO A 75 -3.67 -0.39 10.18
N GLY A 76 -4.89 -0.88 10.44
CA GLY A 76 -5.74 -1.50 9.42
C GLY A 76 -6.16 -0.52 8.31
N ALA A 77 -6.62 0.68 8.66
CA ALA A 77 -6.99 1.69 7.67
C ALA A 77 -5.78 2.17 6.86
N ARG A 78 -4.65 2.40 7.52
CA ARG A 78 -3.39 2.79 6.87
C ARG A 78 -2.90 1.73 5.88
N ALA A 79 -2.86 0.46 6.29
CA ALA A 79 -2.47 -0.64 5.41
C ALA A 79 -3.44 -0.78 4.22
N ALA A 80 -4.74 -0.63 4.43
CA ALA A 80 -5.74 -0.69 3.36
C ALA A 80 -5.62 0.47 2.39
N LEU A 81 -5.39 1.69 2.88
CA LEU A 81 -5.15 2.86 2.03
C LEU A 81 -3.89 2.68 1.18
N ARG A 82 -2.79 2.20 1.76
CA ARG A 82 -1.55 1.88 1.02
C ARG A 82 -1.81 0.84 -0.07
N LEU A 83 -2.46 -0.28 0.28
CA LEU A 83 -2.79 -1.36 -0.66
C LEU A 83 -3.72 -0.90 -1.80
N GLY A 84 -4.74 -0.10 -1.48
CA GLY A 84 -5.66 0.47 -2.46
C GLY A 84 -5.00 1.50 -3.36
N ALA A 85 -4.18 2.37 -2.80
CA ALA A 85 -3.40 3.36 -3.54
C ALA A 85 -2.41 2.67 -4.50
N TYR A 86 -1.74 1.60 -4.06
CA TYR A 86 -0.85 0.83 -4.93
C TYR A 86 -1.57 0.27 -6.16
N GLN A 87 -2.74 -0.32 -5.96
CA GLN A 87 -3.58 -0.82 -7.05
C GLN A 87 -3.99 0.29 -8.04
N LEU A 88 -4.28 1.49 -7.54
CA LEU A 88 -4.71 2.62 -8.37
C LEU A 88 -3.56 3.24 -9.17
N LEU A 89 -2.37 3.33 -8.57
CA LEU A 89 -1.26 4.08 -9.14
C LEU A 89 -0.29 3.23 -9.95
N HIS A 90 -0.14 1.93 -9.62
CA HIS A 90 0.88 1.08 -10.23
C HIS A 90 0.34 -0.17 -10.92
N MET A 91 -0.95 -0.48 -10.78
CA MET A 91 -1.55 -1.66 -11.42
C MET A 91 -2.55 -1.29 -12.49
N ARG A 92 -2.70 -2.16 -13.49
CA ARG A 92 -3.74 -2.04 -14.53
C ARG A 92 -5.09 -2.59 -14.05
N ILE A 93 -5.53 -2.18 -12.86
CA ILE A 93 -6.82 -2.58 -12.27
C ILE A 93 -7.79 -1.40 -12.44
N PRO A 94 -9.01 -1.63 -12.98
CA PRO A 94 -10.02 -0.57 -13.05
C PRO A 94 -10.28 0.05 -11.67
N ALA A 95 -10.35 1.38 -11.61
CA ALA A 95 -10.42 2.11 -10.33
C ALA A 95 -11.58 1.65 -9.43
N HIS A 96 -12.76 1.39 -10.01
CA HIS A 96 -13.92 0.89 -9.25
C HIS A 96 -13.65 -0.47 -8.59
N ALA A 97 -12.93 -1.36 -9.28
CA ALA A 97 -12.57 -2.68 -8.76
C ALA A 97 -11.49 -2.56 -7.67
N ALA A 98 -10.44 -1.77 -7.91
CA ALA A 98 -9.40 -1.52 -6.90
C ALA A 98 -9.99 -0.95 -5.60
N VAL A 99 -10.89 0.04 -5.71
CA VAL A 99 -11.58 0.65 -4.56
C VAL A 99 -12.51 -0.35 -3.89
N GLY A 100 -13.44 -0.96 -4.64
CA GLY A 100 -14.47 -1.83 -4.09
C GLY A 100 -13.90 -3.05 -3.39
N GLU A 101 -12.93 -3.72 -4.01
CA GLU A 101 -12.27 -4.88 -3.45
C GLU A 101 -11.45 -4.55 -2.19
N THR A 102 -10.74 -3.42 -2.20
CA THR A 102 -9.98 -2.96 -1.03
C THR A 102 -10.92 -2.61 0.13
N VAL A 103 -12.02 -1.91 -0.15
CA VAL A 103 -13.02 -1.57 0.87
C VAL A 103 -13.73 -2.82 1.41
N GLY A 104 -13.92 -3.84 0.57
CA GLY A 104 -14.53 -5.12 0.96
C GLY A 104 -13.76 -5.84 2.08
N VAL A 105 -12.43 -5.73 2.08
CA VAL A 105 -11.55 -6.37 3.08
C VAL A 105 -11.29 -5.52 4.33
N VAL A 106 -11.86 -4.31 4.38
CA VAL A 106 -11.73 -3.38 5.51
C VAL A 106 -12.87 -3.58 6.51
N VAL A 107 -12.57 -3.40 7.80
CA VAL A 107 -13.57 -3.45 8.87
C VAL A 107 -14.68 -2.41 8.66
N PRO A 108 -15.96 -2.73 8.92
CA PRO A 108 -17.10 -1.89 8.52
C PRO A 108 -16.97 -0.41 8.90
N ARG A 109 -16.50 -0.09 10.11
CA ARG A 109 -16.35 1.29 10.61
C ARG A 109 -15.35 2.15 9.82
N GLU A 110 -14.38 1.54 9.14
CA GLU A 110 -13.34 2.26 8.38
C GLU A 110 -13.67 2.32 6.87
N ARG A 111 -14.65 1.55 6.39
CA ARG A 111 -14.97 1.43 4.95
C ARG A 111 -15.27 2.78 4.30
N GLY A 112 -16.09 3.61 4.94
CA GLY A 112 -16.45 4.93 4.42
C GLY A 112 -15.23 5.84 4.26
N PHE A 113 -14.34 5.84 5.26
CA PHE A 113 -13.11 6.62 5.25
C PHE A 113 -12.15 6.15 4.16
N VAL A 114 -11.86 4.84 4.08
CA VAL A 114 -10.97 4.27 3.06
C VAL A 114 -11.53 4.54 1.66
N ASN A 115 -12.83 4.30 1.45
CA ASN A 115 -13.49 4.53 0.18
C ASN A 115 -13.39 5.99 -0.28
N ALA A 116 -13.63 6.95 0.62
CA ALA A 116 -13.60 8.37 0.30
C ALA A 116 -12.20 8.81 -0.19
N ILE A 117 -11.15 8.39 0.52
CA ILE A 117 -9.77 8.74 0.16
C ILE A 117 -9.36 8.08 -1.16
N LEU A 118 -9.63 6.78 -1.34
CA LEU A 118 -9.26 6.07 -2.57
C LEU A 118 -10.02 6.60 -3.80
N ARG A 119 -11.29 6.96 -3.66
CA ARG A 119 -12.04 7.60 -4.76
C ARG A 119 -11.47 8.96 -5.12
N ARG A 120 -11.09 9.77 -4.11
CA ARG A 120 -10.43 11.05 -4.37
C ARG A 120 -9.08 10.84 -5.08
N LEU A 121 -8.29 9.88 -4.62
CA LEU A 121 -7.01 9.52 -5.24
C LEU A 121 -7.17 9.04 -6.68
N ALA A 122 -8.19 8.22 -6.96
CA ALA A 122 -8.47 7.74 -8.32
C ALA A 122 -8.91 8.86 -9.28
N LYS A 123 -9.60 9.87 -8.77
CA LYS A 123 -10.04 11.04 -9.55
C LYS A 123 -8.90 12.02 -9.80
N GLU A 124 -8.07 12.23 -8.79
CA GLU A 124 -6.96 13.17 -8.78
C GLU A 124 -5.68 12.43 -8.35
N PRO A 125 -5.00 11.72 -9.28
CA PRO A 125 -3.71 11.10 -8.99
C PRO A 125 -2.68 12.16 -8.58
N PRO A 126 -1.74 11.84 -7.68
CA PRO A 126 -0.68 12.77 -7.30
C PRO A 126 0.32 12.91 -8.45
N GLU A 127 0.84 14.11 -8.63
CA GLU A 127 2.08 14.27 -9.37
C GLU A 127 3.25 13.99 -8.43
N LEU A 128 4.14 13.10 -8.83
CA LEU A 128 5.37 12.87 -8.09
C LEU A 128 6.24 14.13 -8.21
N PRO A 129 6.81 14.64 -7.10
CA PRO A 129 7.62 15.84 -7.15
C PRO A 129 8.80 15.66 -8.09
N ALA A 130 8.95 16.62 -9.00
CA ALA A 130 10.13 16.76 -9.83
C ALA A 130 11.31 17.31 -9.01
N GLY A 131 12.54 17.01 -9.43
CA GLY A 131 13.75 17.54 -8.79
C GLY A 131 14.64 16.48 -8.13
N GLY A 132 15.83 16.93 -7.73
CA GLY A 132 16.93 16.09 -7.23
C GLY A 132 17.14 16.12 -5.72
N ASP A 133 16.26 16.77 -4.95
CA ASP A 133 16.38 16.70 -3.49
C ASP A 133 16.06 15.29 -2.97
N HIS A 134 16.57 14.97 -1.77
CA HIS A 134 16.45 13.62 -1.20
C HIS A 134 14.99 13.20 -0.96
N HIS A 135 14.08 14.15 -0.73
CA HIS A 135 12.67 13.86 -0.52
C HIS A 135 12.01 13.47 -1.84
N ALA A 136 12.22 14.25 -2.90
CA ALA A 136 11.71 13.96 -4.23
C ALA A 136 12.25 12.63 -4.78
N ILE A 137 13.55 12.36 -4.62
CA ILE A 137 14.15 11.08 -4.99
C ILE A 137 13.57 9.94 -4.15
N GLY A 138 13.42 10.13 -2.83
CA GLY A 138 12.87 9.12 -1.93
C GLY A 138 11.44 8.71 -2.30
N LEU A 139 10.61 9.70 -2.66
CA LEU A 139 9.26 9.43 -3.14
C LEU A 139 9.26 8.63 -4.44
N ARG A 140 10.06 9.02 -5.45
CA ARG A 140 10.08 8.30 -6.75
C ARG A 140 10.70 6.91 -6.69
N SER A 141 11.65 6.69 -5.78
CA SER A 141 12.39 5.43 -5.68
C SER A 141 11.85 4.47 -4.63
N GLY A 142 10.94 4.94 -3.77
CA GLY A 142 10.50 4.20 -2.58
C GLY A 142 11.55 4.13 -1.47
N MET A 143 12.65 4.88 -1.60
CA MET A 143 13.71 4.92 -0.59
C MET A 143 13.38 5.90 0.54
N ALA A 144 13.79 5.56 1.75
CA ALA A 144 13.72 6.52 2.86
C ALA A 144 14.66 7.71 2.59
N PRO A 145 14.29 8.96 2.95
CA PRO A 145 15.13 10.13 2.66
C PRO A 145 16.56 10.05 3.21
N TRP A 146 16.75 9.38 4.35
CA TRP A 146 18.09 9.15 4.91
C TRP A 146 18.93 8.21 4.03
N ALA A 147 18.32 7.18 3.44
CA ALA A 147 19.02 6.23 2.58
C ALA A 147 19.45 6.90 1.28
N VAL A 148 18.59 7.74 0.71
CA VAL A 148 18.94 8.57 -0.46
C VAL A 148 20.12 9.49 -0.12
N LYS A 149 20.09 10.14 1.05
CA LYS A 149 21.18 11.01 1.51
C LYS A 149 22.51 10.28 1.64
N GLU A 150 22.52 9.05 2.15
CA GLU A 150 23.74 8.26 2.29
C GLU A 150 24.27 7.78 0.94
N LEU A 151 23.39 7.34 0.03
CA LEU A 151 23.79 6.91 -1.31
C LEU A 151 24.32 8.06 -2.17
N GLY A 152 23.84 9.29 -1.96
CA GLY A 152 24.35 10.48 -2.67
C GLY A 152 25.76 10.92 -2.26
N LYS A 153 26.38 10.26 -1.29
CA LYS A 153 27.78 10.51 -0.87
C LYS A 153 28.79 9.56 -1.52
N LEU A 154 28.31 8.49 -2.18
CA LEU A 154 29.13 7.53 -2.92
C LEU A 154 29.42 8.07 -4.33
#